data_AF-A0A842VHI2-F1
#
_entry.id   AF-A0A842VHI2-F1
#
_cell.length_a   1.000
_cell.length_b   1.000
_cell.length_c   1.000
_cell.angle_alpha   90.00
_cell.angle_beta   90.00
_cell.angle_gamma   90.00
#
_symmetry.space_group_name_H-M   'P 1'
#
loop_
_entity.id
_entity.type
_entity.pdbx_description
1 polymer ?
#
loop_
_entity_poly.entity_id
_entity_poly.type
_entity_poly.pdbx_seq_one_letter_code
_entity_poly.pdbx_strand_id
1 'polypeptide(L)'
;KLLTRNGVVVLASFISPYNEIREYSRNQIGDYILVYVKCPLQVCEDRDVKGMYAKARAGEIKKFTGIDHPFEEPDNADIVVETDKQTVEESKAILLDALEKMGYLDNSR
;
A
#
# COMPACT_ATOMS: atom_id res chain seq x y z
N LYS A 1 -0.28 16.74 -2.80
CA LYS A 1 -0.48 18.15 -2.37
C LYS A 1 -1.48 18.92 -3.23
N LEU A 2 -1.23 19.15 -4.54
CA LEU A 2 -2.14 19.97 -5.37
C LEU A 2 -3.59 19.47 -5.41
N LEU A 3 -3.80 18.16 -5.61
CA LEU A 3 -5.15 17.58 -5.64
C LEU A 3 -5.79 17.57 -4.26
N THR A 4 -5.09 17.04 -3.27
CA THR A 4 -5.52 16.96 -1.87
C THR A 4 -5.96 18.32 -1.30
N ARG A 5 -5.17 19.39 -1.50
CA ARG A 5 -5.51 20.74 -1.00
C ARG A 5 -6.75 21.35 -1.67
N ASN A 6 -7.22 20.77 -2.78
CA ASN A 6 -8.45 21.17 -3.47
C ASN A 6 -9.61 20.19 -3.17
N GLY A 7 -9.49 19.37 -2.12
CA GLY A 7 -10.55 18.44 -1.71
C GLY A 7 -10.71 17.21 -2.62
N VAL A 8 -9.74 16.94 -3.50
CA VAL A 8 -9.79 15.78 -4.39
C VAL A 8 -9.22 14.55 -3.69
N VAL A 9 -9.99 13.46 -3.66
CA VAL A 9 -9.53 12.15 -3.19
C VAL A 9 -8.55 11.55 -4.21
N VAL A 10 -7.40 11.08 -3.73
CA VAL A 10 -6.35 10.50 -4.58
C VAL A 10 -6.00 9.11 -4.06
N LEU A 11 -6.06 8.12 -4.96
CA LEU A 11 -5.56 6.77 -4.70
C LEU A 11 -4.20 6.60 -5.38
N ALA A 12 -3.16 6.35 -4.59
CA ALA A 12 -1.80 6.15 -5.06
C ALA A 12 -1.35 4.72 -4.71
N SER A 13 -1.22 3.87 -5.73
CA SER A 13 -0.76 2.48 -5.56
C SER A 13 0.63 2.31 -6.16
N PHE A 14 1.63 2.44 -5.30
CA PHE A 14 3.04 2.31 -5.66
C PHE A 14 3.75 1.43 -4.63
N ILE A 15 4.71 0.63 -5.10
CA ILE A 15 5.69 0.01 -4.21
C ILE A 15 6.55 1.14 -3.64
N SER A 16 6.37 1.42 -2.35
CA SER A 16 7.12 2.44 -1.61
C SER A 16 7.96 1.71 -0.55
N PRO A 17 9.16 1.19 -0.89
CA PRO A 17 9.86 0.22 -0.06
C PRO A 17 10.53 0.81 1.19
N TYR A 18 10.67 2.14 1.27
CA TYR A 18 11.41 2.82 2.33
C TYR A 18 10.49 3.66 3.21
N ASN A 19 10.65 3.54 4.53
CA ASN A 19 9.95 4.35 5.53
C ASN A 19 10.18 5.84 5.30
N GLU A 20 11.42 6.24 5.01
CA GLU A 20 11.79 7.64 4.77
C GLU A 20 10.96 8.28 3.65
N ILE A 21 10.73 7.56 2.54
CA ILE A 21 9.97 8.09 1.40
C ILE A 21 8.46 8.19 1.72
N ARG A 22 7.94 7.24 2.49
CA ARG A 22 6.54 7.30 2.97
C ARG A 22 6.35 8.48 3.91
N GLU A 23 7.28 8.71 4.82
CA GLU A 23 7.28 9.82 5.76
C GLU A 23 7.42 11.17 5.05
N TYR A 24 8.35 11.28 4.09
CA TYR A 24 8.44 12.45 3.23
C TYR A 24 7.12 12.73 2.50
N SER A 25 6.50 11.69 1.93
CA SER A 25 5.22 11.83 1.22
C SER A 25 4.10 12.32 2.14
N ARG A 26 3.98 11.75 3.34
CA ARG A 26 3.03 12.17 4.39
C ARG A 26 3.21 13.65 4.70
N ASN A 27 4.44 14.08 4.99
CA ASN A 27 4.78 15.47 5.31
C ASN A 27 4.52 16.46 4.16
N GLN A 28 4.72 16.04 2.90
CA GLN A 28 4.45 16.90 1.75
C GLN A 28 2.96 17.03 1.42
N ILE A 29 2.17 15.98 1.64
CA ILE A 29 0.78 15.91 1.20
C ILE A 29 -0.16 16.56 2.21
N GLY A 30 0.05 16.37 3.52
CA GLY A 30 -0.89 16.80 4.56
C GLY A 30 -1.93 15.72 4.81
N ASP A 31 -3.15 15.86 4.26
CA ASP A 31 -4.19 14.83 4.36
C ASP A 31 -3.75 13.56 3.62
N TYR A 32 -3.24 12.61 4.40
CA TYR A 32 -2.53 11.46 3.91
C TYR A 32 -2.86 10.26 4.80
N ILE A 33 -3.21 9.15 4.16
CA ILE A 33 -3.54 7.90 4.82
C ILE A 33 -2.65 6.83 4.22
N LEU A 34 -1.80 6.25 5.06
CA LEU A 34 -0.93 5.14 4.69
C LEU A 34 -1.67 3.82 4.88
N VAL A 35 -2.03 3.21 3.75
CA VAL A 35 -2.57 1.85 3.73
C VAL A 35 -1.45 0.86 3.48
N TYR A 36 -1.14 0.02 4.46
CA TYR A 36 -0.22 -1.09 4.29
C TYR A 36 -0.96 -2.33 3.80
N VAL A 37 -0.73 -2.66 2.53
CA VAL A 37 -1.20 -3.91 1.93
C VAL A 37 -0.21 -5.01 2.26
N LYS A 38 -0.39 -5.64 3.42
CA LYS A 38 0.48 -6.70 3.94
C LYS A 38 0.18 -8.02 3.23
N CYS A 39 1.25 -8.67 2.81
CA CYS A 39 1.23 -10.02 2.26
C CYS A 39 2.64 -10.59 2.39
N PRO A 40 2.82 -11.82 2.91
CA PRO A 40 4.11 -12.48 2.90
C PRO A 40 4.69 -12.57 1.49
N LEU A 41 6.00 -12.33 1.36
CA LEU A 41 6.71 -12.36 0.08
C LEU A 41 6.47 -13.67 -0.68
N GLN A 42 6.52 -14.81 0.02
CA GLN A 42 6.30 -16.12 -0.61
C GLN A 42 4.94 -16.20 -1.29
N VAL A 43 3.88 -15.69 -0.66
CA VAL A 43 2.53 -15.69 -1.25
C VAL A 43 2.45 -14.75 -2.45
N CYS A 44 3.15 -13.61 -2.41
CA CYS A 44 3.25 -12.71 -3.56
C CYS A 44 3.99 -13.36 -4.74
N GLU A 45 5.08 -14.07 -4.45
CA GLU A 45 5.88 -14.80 -5.43
C GLU A 45 5.13 -16.00 -6.00
N ASP A 46 4.36 -16.73 -5.18
CA ASP A 46 3.52 -17.84 -5.65
C ASP A 46 2.40 -17.35 -6.59
N ARG A 47 1.85 -16.17 -6.33
CA ARG A 47 0.82 -15.55 -7.18
C ARG A 47 1.37 -15.06 -8.52
N ASP A 48 2.65 -14.67 -8.57
CA ASP A 48 3.38 -14.01 -9.67
C ASP A 48 2.53 -13.47 -10.83
N VAL A 49 1.61 -12.55 -10.53
CA VAL A 49 0.51 -12.15 -11.44
C VAL A 49 1.01 -11.66 -12.80
N LYS A 50 2.24 -11.15 -12.86
CA LYS A 50 2.86 -10.59 -14.06
C LYS A 50 4.12 -11.34 -14.52
N GLY A 51 4.48 -12.46 -13.88
CA GLY A 51 5.73 -13.18 -14.19
C GLY A 51 6.99 -12.40 -13.79
N MET A 52 6.88 -11.40 -12.92
CA MET A 52 8.00 -10.52 -12.57
C MET A 52 8.90 -11.14 -11.51
N TYR A 53 8.34 -11.90 -10.57
CA TYR A 53 9.14 -12.60 -9.57
C TYR A 53 10.00 -13.69 -10.23
N ALA A 54 9.42 -14.47 -11.14
CA ALA A 54 10.17 -15.47 -11.91
C ALA A 54 11.37 -14.86 -12.66
N LYS A 55 11.16 -13.73 -13.34
CA LYS A 55 12.23 -12.99 -14.04
C LYS A 55 13.28 -12.42 -13.09
N ALA A 56 12.87 -11.92 -11.93
CA ALA A 56 13.80 -11.45 -10.90
C ALA A 56 14.66 -12.59 -10.35
N ARG A 57 14.07 -13.76 -10.06
CA ARG A 57 14.81 -14.96 -9.62
C ARG A 57 15.77 -15.49 -10.70
N ALA A 58 15.40 -15.37 -11.97
CA ALA A 58 16.28 -15.70 -13.09
C ALA A 58 17.41 -14.68 -13.31
N GLY A 59 17.43 -13.56 -12.58
CA GLY A 59 18.44 -12.50 -12.70
C GLY A 59 18.23 -11.55 -13.88
N GLU A 60 17.08 -11.64 -14.58
CA GLU A 60 16.73 -10.77 -15.71
C GLU A 60 16.31 -9.37 -15.23
N ILE A 61 15.72 -9.28 -14.03
CA ILE A 61 15.36 -8.02 -13.39
C ILE A 61 16.22 -7.84 -12.15
N LYS A 62 16.96 -6.73 -12.11
CA LYS A 62 17.79 -6.33 -10.96
C LYS A 62 17.04 -5.30 -10.11
N LYS A 63 17.40 -5.21 -8.83
CA LYS A 63 16.82 -4.31 -7.82
C LYS A 63 15.31 -4.47 -7.65
N PHE A 64 14.85 -5.72 -7.71
CA PHE A 64 13.48 -6.10 -7.47
C PHE A 64 13.17 -6.15 -5.96
N THR A 65 12.18 -5.36 -5.56
CA THR A 65 11.76 -5.25 -4.15
C THR A 65 11.30 -6.61 -3.61
N GLY A 66 11.83 -7.00 -2.46
CA GLY A 66 11.58 -8.29 -1.81
C GLY A 66 12.57 -9.40 -2.21
N ILE A 67 13.30 -9.26 -3.31
CA ILE A 67 14.28 -10.27 -3.76
C ILE A 67 15.71 -9.82 -3.49
N ASP A 68 16.18 -8.81 -4.22
CA ASP A 68 17.54 -8.25 -4.11
C ASP A 68 17.52 -6.78 -3.65
N HIS A 69 16.35 -6.26 -3.31
CA HIS A 69 16.15 -4.92 -2.76
C HIS A 69 15.18 -4.96 -1.58
N PRO A 70 15.42 -4.22 -0.48
CA PRO A 70 14.60 -4.33 0.72
C PRO A 70 13.18 -3.78 0.54
N PHE A 71 12.28 -4.26 1.39
CA PHE A 71 11.01 -3.62 1.71
C PHE A 71 10.97 -3.46 3.23
N GLU A 72 11.00 -2.22 3.70
CA GLU A 72 10.82 -1.90 5.11
C GLU A 72 9.32 -1.93 5.41
N GLU A 73 8.89 -2.76 6.37
CA GLU A 73 7.50 -2.69 6.84
C GLU A 73 7.23 -1.30 7.44
N PRO A 74 6.06 -0.70 7.16
CA PRO A 74 5.71 0.60 7.71
C PRO A 74 5.40 0.53 9.20
N ASP A 75 6.14 1.30 10.00
CA ASP A 75 5.95 1.36 11.46
C ASP A 75 4.71 2.18 11.87
N ASN A 76 4.25 3.07 10.97
CA ASN A 76 3.18 4.05 11.22
C ASN A 76 2.08 4.00 10.14
N ALA A 77 1.67 2.79 9.74
CA ALA A 77 0.52 2.62 8.86
C ALA A 77 -0.77 3.04 9.57
N ASP A 78 -1.63 3.81 8.90
CA ASP A 78 -2.93 4.21 9.44
C ASP A 78 -3.96 3.06 9.30
N ILE A 79 -3.81 2.25 8.25
CA ILE A 79 -4.65 1.07 7.99
C ILE A 79 -3.75 -0.07 7.50
N VAL A 80 -3.96 -1.29 8.02
CA VAL A 80 -3.28 -2.50 7.56
C VAL A 80 -4.33 -3.49 7.04
N VAL A 81 -4.11 -4.04 5.85
CA VAL A 81 -4.91 -5.14 5.28
C VAL A 81 -4.01 -6.33 4.98
N GLU A 82 -4.40 -7.53 5.40
CA GLU A 82 -3.61 -8.76 5.24
C GLU A 82 -4.19 -9.61 4.12
N THR A 83 -3.72 -9.37 2.89
CA THR A 83 -4.34 -9.91 1.65
C THR A 83 -4.05 -11.40 1.40
N ASP A 84 -3.24 -12.03 2.24
CA ASP A 84 -3.08 -13.48 2.32
C ASP A 84 -4.14 -14.14 3.22
N LYS A 85 -4.80 -13.36 4.09
CA LYS A 85 -5.80 -13.82 5.05
C LYS A 85 -7.22 -13.31 4.76
N GLN A 86 -7.33 -12.34 3.87
CA GLN A 86 -8.57 -11.61 3.59
C GLN A 86 -8.87 -11.65 2.09
N THR A 87 -10.16 -11.71 1.78
CA THR A 87 -10.69 -11.40 0.46
C THR A 87 -10.57 -9.90 0.15
N VAL A 88 -10.78 -9.54 -1.12
CA VAL A 88 -10.81 -8.14 -1.55
C VAL A 88 -11.97 -7.41 -0.88
N GLU A 89 -13.11 -8.07 -0.74
CA GLU A 89 -14.33 -7.54 -0.13
C GLU A 89 -14.13 -7.24 1.36
N GLU A 90 -13.48 -8.14 2.10
CA GLU A 90 -13.12 -7.93 3.51
C GLU A 90 -12.11 -6.79 3.67
N SER A 91 -11.07 -6.76 2.83
CA SER A 91 -10.07 -5.67 2.81
C SER A 91 -10.73 -4.31 2.51
N LYS A 92 -11.68 -4.29 1.57
CA LYS A 92 -12.46 -3.09 1.24
C LYS A 92 -13.32 -2.63 2.42
N ALA A 93 -13.98 -3.56 3.10
CA ALA A 93 -14.81 -3.23 4.26
C ALA A 93 -13.99 -2.58 5.39
N ILE A 94 -12.79 -3.12 5.66
CA ILE A 94 -11.83 -2.55 6.64
C ILE A 94 -11.45 -1.11 6.24
N LEU A 95 -11.13 -0.87 4.97
CA LEU A 95 -10.77 0.46 4.50
C LEU A 95 -11.91 1.46 4.65
N LEU A 96 -13.14 1.09 4.25
CA LEU A 96 -14.30 1.98 4.34
C LEU A 96 -14.65 2.33 5.79
N ASP A 97 -14.66 1.34 6.68
CA ASP A 97 -14.91 1.54 8.12
C ASP A 97 -13.86 2.46 8.76
N ALA A 98 -12.58 2.28 8.43
CA ALA A 98 -11.52 3.16 8.90
C ALA A 98 -11.67 4.60 8.39
N LEU A 99 -11.98 4.78 7.10
CA LEU A 99 -12.18 6.11 6.50
C LEU A 99 -13.39 6.84 7.09
N GLU A 100 -14.47 6.11 7.41
CA GLU A 100 -15.63 6.67 8.11
C GLU A 100 -15.27 7.11 9.53
N LYS A 101 -14.57 6.27 10.29
CA LYS A 101 -14.10 6.62 11.65
C LYS A 101 -13.16 7.81 11.68
N MET A 102 -12.37 8.00 10.63
CA MET A 102 -11.49 9.16 10.45
C MET A 102 -12.23 10.42 9.97
N GLY A 103 -13.52 10.32 9.60
CA GLY A 103 -14.33 11.43 9.11
C GLY A 103 -14.10 11.80 7.65
N TYR A 104 -13.47 10.92 6.86
CA TYR A 104 -13.26 11.12 5.41
C TYR A 104 -14.44 10.64 4.56
N LEU A 105 -15.32 9.80 5.12
CA LEU A 105 -16.55 9.36 4.50
C LEU A 105 -17.73 9.78 5.37
N ASP A 106 -18.78 10.28 4.72
CA ASP A 106 -20.04 10.61 5.36
C ASP A 106 -21.10 9.66 4.83
N ASN A 107 -21.60 8.78 5.70
CA ASN A 107 -22.67 7.82 5.37
C ASN A 107 -24.06 8.46 5.37
N SER A 108 -24.17 9.79 5.53
CA SER A 108 -25.44 10.51 5.53
C SER A 108 -26.02 10.83 4.14
N ARG A 109 -25.62 10.09 3.09
CA ARG A 109 -26.17 10.24 1.72
C ARG A 109 -26.67 8.92 1.14
#